data_AF-A0AAU5Y2W1-F1
#
_entry.id   AF-A0AAU5Y2W1-F1
#
_cell.length_a   1.000
_cell.length_b   1.000
_cell.length_c   1.000
_cell.angle_alpha   90.00
_cell.angle_beta   90.00
_cell.angle_gamma   90.00
#
_symmetry.space_group_name_H-M   'P 1'
#
loop_
_entity.id
_entity.type
_entity.pdbx_description
1 polymer ?
#
loop_
_entity_poly.entity_id
_entity_poly.type
_entity_poly.pdbx_seq_one_letter_code
_entity_poly.pdbx_strand_id
1 'polypeptide(L)' 'MVGIDLSSGTPAEVTRLPTVRQPNTVGVDSATGRLFVTGTADGVLELIDPG' A
#
# COMPACT_ATOMS: atom_id res chain seq x y z
N MET A 1 3.18 3.52 3.52
CA MET A 1 1.84 3.65 2.90
C MET A 1 0.77 3.87 3.96
N VAL A 2 -0.37 4.48 3.60
CA VAL A 2 -1.50 4.69 4.52
C VAL A 2 -2.77 4.08 3.90
N GLY A 3 -3.47 3.26 4.67
CA GLY A 3 -4.80 2.73 4.33
C GLY A 3 -5.88 3.69 4.80
N ILE A 4 -6.85 3.97 3.92
CA ILE A 4 -7.97 4.88 4.19
C ILE A 4 -9.29 4.11 4.04
N ASP A 5 -10.15 4.18 5.04
CA ASP A 5 -11.53 3.72 4.97
C ASP A 5 -12.40 4.82 4.35
N LEU A 6 -13.18 4.43 3.33
CA LEU A 6 -14.12 5.29 2.61
C LEU A 6 -15.57 4.82 2.77
N SER A 7 -15.81 3.80 3.60
CA SER A 7 -17.13 3.18 3.79
C SER A 7 -18.14 4.11 4.45
N SER A 8 -17.67 4.95 5.37
CA SER A 8 -18.42 6.10 5.87
C SER A 8 -17.99 7.33 5.05
N GLY A 9 -18.93 8.19 4.65
CA GLY A 9 -18.67 9.29 3.69
C GLY A 9 -17.62 10.34 4.09
N THR A 10 -16.86 10.13 5.17
CA THR A 10 -15.66 10.87 5.53
C THR A 10 -14.46 9.91 5.52
N PRO A 11 -13.44 10.16 4.69
CA PRO A 11 -12.23 9.34 4.66
C PRO A 11 -11.52 9.30 6.02
N ALA A 12 -11.19 8.11 6.52
CA ALA A 12 -10.49 7.92 7.79
C ALA A 12 -9.27 7.02 7.62
N GLU A 13 -8.14 7.40 8.21
CA GLU A 13 -6.95 6.54 8.23
C GLU A 13 -7.17 5.33 9.15
N VAL A 14 -6.89 4.13 8.63
CA VAL A 14 -7.07 2.86 9.36
C VAL A 14 -5.78 2.06 9.52
N THR A 15 -4.73 2.39 8.79
CA THR A 15 -3.46 1.64 8.85
C THR A 15 -2.28 2.44 8.31
N ARG A 16 -1.11 2.28 8.94
CA ARG A 16 0.19 2.69 8.37
C ARG A 16 1.05 1.47 8.15
N LEU A 17 1.55 1.33 6.93
CA LEU A 17 2.46 0.27 6.55
C LEU A 17 3.85 0.86 6.31
N PRO A 18 4.93 0.25 6.84
CA PRO A 18 6.28 0.58 6.41
C PRO A 18 6.42 0.30 4.91
N THR A 19 7.26 1.08 4.23
CA THR A 19 7.50 0.91 2.80
C THR A 19 8.96 1.22 2.45
N VAL A 20 9.40 0.75 1.29
CA VAL A 20 10.69 1.09 0.67
C VAL A 20 10.87 2.61 0.45
N ARG A 21 12.12 3.01 0.17
CA ARG A 21 12.51 4.40 -0.10
C ARG A 21 11.93 4.89 -1.43
N GLN A 22 11.37 6.10 -1.43
CA GLN A 22 10.68 6.71 -2.57
C GLN A 22 9.61 5.79 -3.20
N PRO A 23 8.57 5.41 -2.42
CA PRO A 23 7.49 4.57 -2.95
C PRO A 23 6.62 5.44 -3.86
N ASN A 24 6.64 5.13 -5.16
CA ASN A 24 6.01 5.98 -6.18
C ASN A 24 4.80 5.32 -6.83
N THR A 25 4.65 3.99 -6.70
CA THR A 25 3.55 3.24 -7.30
C THR A 25 3.12 2.11 -6.38
N VAL A 26 1.81 1.87 -6.35
CA VAL A 26 1.18 0.75 -5.66
C VAL A 26 0.20 0.05 -6.61
N GLY A 27 0.26 -1.28 -6.63
CA GLY A 27 -0.75 -2.15 -7.22
C GLY A 27 -1.38 -3.05 -6.17
N VAL A 28 -2.63 -3.47 -6.40
CA VAL A 28 -3.39 -4.34 -5.48
C VAL A 28 -3.90 -5.54 -6.26
N ASP A 29 -3.65 -6.75 -5.75
CA ASP A 29 -4.40 -7.93 -6.17
C ASP A 29 -5.76 -7.92 -5.45
N SER A 30 -6.85 -7.74 -6.20
CA SER A 30 -8.19 -7.63 -5.63
C SER A 30 -8.74 -8.95 -5.09
N ALA A 31 -8.19 -10.10 -5.49
CA ALA A 31 -8.64 -11.40 -5.00
C ALA A 31 -8.07 -11.70 -3.61
N THR A 32 -6.84 -11.27 -3.34
CA THR A 32 -6.11 -11.59 -2.10
C THR A 32 -5.91 -10.40 -1.18
N GLY A 33 -6.02 -9.18 -1.71
CA GLY A 33 -5.66 -7.93 -1.01
C GLY A 33 -4.15 -7.68 -0.92
N ARG A 34 -3.31 -8.52 -1.54
CA ARG A 34 -1.86 -8.33 -1.58
C ARG A 34 -1.48 -7.03 -2.29
N LEU A 35 -0.51 -6.33 -1.73
CA LEU A 35 0.00 -5.07 -2.26
C LEU A 35 1.37 -5.28 -2.89
N PHE A 36 1.58 -4.60 -4.01
CA PHE A 36 2.84 -4.55 -4.75
C PHE A 36 3.31 -3.11 -4.77
N VAL A 37 4.40 -2.80 -4.07
CA VAL A 37 4.93 -1.43 -3.94
C VAL A 37 6.28 -1.34 -4.64
N THR A 38 6.44 -0.37 -5.52
CA THR A 38 7.73 -0.11 -6.18
C THR A 38 8.30 1.25 -5.78
N GLY A 39 9.61 1.25 -5.56
CA GLY A 39 10.39 2.47 -5.34
C GLY A 39 11.42 2.67 -6.45
N THR A 40 11.59 3.91 -6.91
CA THR A 40 12.55 4.20 -8.00
C THR A 40 13.99 4.32 -7.51
N ALA A 41 14.20 4.41 -6.19
CA ALA A 41 15.50 4.69 -5.61
C ALA A 41 16.48 3.52 -5.74
N ASP A 42 15.96 2.31 -5.49
CA ASP A 42 16.78 1.10 -5.30
C ASP A 42 16.37 -0.05 -6.25
N GLY A 43 15.38 0.18 -7.13
CA GLY A 43 14.93 -0.82 -8.10
C GLY A 43 14.25 -2.04 -7.47
N VAL A 44 13.68 -1.88 -6.27
CA VAL A 44 13.10 -2.96 -5.47
C VAL A 44 11.58 -3.05 -5.63
N LEU A 45 11.06 -4.27 -5.56
CA LEU A 45 9.65 -4.60 -5.40
C LEU A 45 9.41 -5.11 -3.99
N GLU A 46 8.50 -4.47 -3.27
CA GLU A 46 8.04 -4.88 -1.95
C GLU A 46 6.65 -5.52 -2.06
N LEU A 47 6.48 -6.66 -1.40
CA LEU A 47 5.20 -7.37 -1.27
C LEU A 47 4.70 -7.21 0.16
N ILE A 48 3.45 -6.77 0.30
CA ILE A 48 2.81 -6.65 1.61
C ILE A 48 1.53 -7.48 1.57
N ASP A 49 1.45 -8.48 2.45
CA ASP A 49 0.23 -9.27 2.64
C ASP A 49 -0.73 -8.54 3.58
N PRO A 50 -2.05 -8.56 3.30
CA PRO A 50 -3.04 -8.10 4.26
C PRO A 50 -3.06 -9.06 5.45
N GLY A 51 -2.97 -8.50 6.66
CA GLY A 51 -3.02 -9.25 7.92
C GLY A 51 -4.40 -9.77 8.27
#